data_AF-A0A182EMA9-F1
#
_entry.id   AF-A0A182EMA9-F1
#
_cell.length_a   1.000
_cell.length_b   1.000
_cell.length_c   1.000
_cell.angle_alpha   90.00
_cell.angle_beta   90.00
_cell.angle_gamma   90.00
#
_symmetry.space_group_name_H-M   'P 1'
#
loop_
_entity.id
_entity.type
_entity.pdbx_description
1 polymer ?
#
loop_
_entity_poly.entity_id
_entity_poly.type
_entity_poly.pdbx_seq_one_letter_code
_entity_poly.pdbx_strand_id
1 'polypeptide(L)'
;MITGSRYDMNGNLNNWWSNESYINFKNKAQCFIEQYGSYKLSDMDFELNGMLTLGENIADNGGIKQSFRAYRKYIKQIGEPDHSKFQLPEISNFTNDQIFFLSFAQTWCSHQTKKSQIKRILTSKHSPAKYRVNGVLSNLPEFSKAFDCPSGSLLNPQKRCSVW
;
A
#
# COMPACT_ATOMS: atom_id res chain seq x y z
N MET A 1 10.59 0.90 -14.83
CA MET A 1 9.53 1.94 -14.86
C MET A 1 8.20 1.24 -15.07
N ILE A 2 7.16 1.62 -14.34
CA ILE A 2 5.84 0.99 -14.45
C ILE A 2 5.25 1.25 -15.84
N THR A 3 4.50 0.29 -16.35
CA THR A 3 4.03 0.31 -17.75
C THR A 3 3.13 1.52 -18.04
N GLY A 4 2.17 1.81 -17.15
CA GLY A 4 1.19 2.87 -17.37
C GLY A 4 1.78 4.28 -17.49
N SER A 5 2.88 4.59 -16.79
CA SER A 5 3.47 5.95 -16.83
C SER A 5 4.13 6.29 -18.16
N ARG A 6 4.28 5.33 -19.07
CA ARG A 6 4.87 5.53 -20.42
C ARG A 6 3.83 5.90 -21.47
N TYR A 7 2.56 5.88 -21.12
CA TYR A 7 1.47 6.17 -22.04
C TYR A 7 0.93 7.57 -21.74
N ASP A 8 0.69 8.35 -22.79
CA ASP A 8 0.04 9.66 -22.67
C ASP A 8 -1.48 9.53 -22.47
N MET A 9 -2.18 10.67 -22.39
CA MET A 9 -3.63 10.71 -22.17
C MET A 9 -4.47 10.03 -23.27
N ASN A 10 -3.89 9.81 -24.46
CA ASN A 10 -4.54 9.15 -25.59
C ASN A 10 -4.20 7.65 -25.65
N GLY A 11 -3.38 7.15 -24.72
CA GLY A 11 -2.91 5.77 -24.73
C GLY A 11 -1.76 5.51 -25.70
N ASN A 12 -1.04 6.54 -26.16
CA ASN A 12 0.14 6.36 -27.02
C ASN A 12 1.40 6.19 -26.18
N LEU A 13 2.30 5.30 -26.61
CA LEU A 13 3.62 5.16 -26.00
C LEU A 13 4.48 6.39 -26.35
N ASN A 14 4.57 7.34 -25.42
CA ASN A 14 5.25 8.61 -25.63
C ASN A 14 5.95 9.07 -24.35
N ASN A 15 7.16 9.62 -24.45
CA ASN A 15 7.81 10.21 -23.28
C ASN A 15 7.30 11.63 -23.05
N TRP A 16 6.25 11.74 -22.24
CA TRP A 16 5.63 13.01 -21.85
C TRP A 16 6.21 13.60 -20.55
N TRP A 17 7.28 13.02 -20.01
CA TRP A 17 7.94 13.46 -18.79
C TRP A 17 9.14 14.36 -19.11
N SER A 18 9.37 15.39 -18.30
CA SER A 18 10.69 16.01 -18.27
C SER A 18 11.74 15.02 -17.76
N ASN A 19 12.99 15.15 -18.20
CA ASN A 19 14.09 14.30 -17.74
C ASN A 19 14.23 14.29 -16.21
N GLU A 20 14.05 15.45 -15.57
CA GLU A 20 14.08 15.58 -14.12
C GLU A 20 12.95 14.78 -13.45
N SER A 21 11.72 14.93 -13.92
CA SER A 21 10.56 14.21 -13.37
C SER A 21 10.73 12.70 -13.54
N TYR A 22 11.27 12.29 -14.67
CA TYR A 22 11.58 10.89 -14.97
C TYR A 22 12.62 10.30 -13.99
N ILE A 23 13.70 11.03 -13.69
CA ILE A 23 14.72 10.62 -12.72
C ILE A 23 14.12 10.55 -11.30
N ASN A 24 13.35 11.56 -10.90
CA ASN A 24 12.70 11.58 -9.60
C ASN A 24 11.69 10.44 -9.42
N PHE A 25 10.93 10.11 -10.48
CA PHE A 25 10.04 8.95 -10.49
C PHE A 25 10.82 7.66 -10.29
N LYS A 26 11.93 7.45 -11.02
CA LYS A 26 12.80 6.28 -10.84
C LYS A 26 13.33 6.15 -9.43
N ASN A 27 13.81 7.25 -8.84
CA ASN A 27 14.34 7.25 -7.47
C ASN A 27 13.26 6.89 -6.44
N LYS A 28 12.04 7.43 -6.59
CA LYS A 28 10.91 7.07 -5.71
C LYS A 28 10.46 5.62 -5.91
N ALA A 29 10.44 5.13 -7.15
CA ALA A 29 10.12 3.73 -7.46
C ALA A 29 11.17 2.76 -6.90
N GLN A 30 12.44 3.15 -6.89
CA GLN A 30 13.53 2.34 -6.32
C GLN A 30 13.31 2.04 -4.84
N CYS A 31 12.75 2.98 -4.07
CA CYS A 31 12.35 2.74 -2.68
C CYS A 31 11.40 1.53 -2.55
N PHE A 32 10.40 1.43 -3.43
CA PHE A 32 9.46 0.31 -3.44
C PHE A 32 10.11 -1.01 -3.82
N ILE A 33 11.05 -1.00 -4.77
CA ILE A 33 11.82 -2.20 -5.15
C ILE A 33 12.59 -2.73 -3.93
N GLU A 34 13.29 -1.84 -3.21
CA GLU A 34 14.05 -2.19 -2.01
C GLU A 34 13.15 -2.69 -0.87
N GLN A 35 12.07 -1.95 -0.59
CA GLN A 35 11.14 -2.28 0.49
C GLN A 35 10.52 -3.66 0.26
N TYR A 36 9.90 -3.88 -0.89
CA TYR A 36 9.21 -5.14 -1.16
C TYR A 36 10.20 -6.28 -1.42
N GLY A 37 11.40 -5.97 -1.94
CA GLY A 37 12.50 -6.93 -2.09
C GLY A 37 12.99 -7.52 -0.77
N SER A 38 12.90 -6.75 0.33
CA SER A 38 13.31 -7.20 1.66
C SER A 38 12.35 -8.19 2.33
N TYR A 39 11.15 -8.38 1.79
CA TYR A 39 10.15 -9.24 2.39
C TYR A 39 10.41 -10.73 2.10
N LYS A 40 10.46 -11.50 3.19
CA LYS A 40 10.63 -12.97 3.18
C LYS A 40 9.37 -13.64 3.67
N LEU A 41 8.92 -14.69 2.99
CA LEU A 41 7.90 -15.57 3.57
C LEU A 41 8.52 -16.36 4.72
N SER A 42 7.83 -16.37 5.87
CA SER A 42 8.15 -17.27 6.97
C SER A 42 8.34 -18.69 6.43
N ASP A 43 9.38 -19.37 6.89
CA ASP A 43 9.66 -20.79 6.62
C ASP A 43 10.18 -21.12 5.20
N MET A 44 10.62 -20.10 4.45
CA MET A 44 11.19 -20.26 3.10
C MET A 44 12.28 -19.22 2.80
N ASP A 45 13.39 -19.66 2.18
CA ASP A 45 14.47 -18.79 1.67
C ASP A 45 14.08 -18.09 0.33
N PHE A 46 12.82 -17.68 0.19
CA PHE A 46 12.34 -16.93 -0.97
C PHE A 46 12.02 -15.49 -0.60
N GLU A 47 12.71 -14.57 -1.26
CA GLU A 47 12.45 -13.13 -1.21
C GLU A 47 11.45 -12.73 -2.29
N LEU A 48 10.61 -11.74 -1.99
CA LEU A 48 9.74 -11.15 -3.00
C LEU A 48 10.58 -10.44 -4.06
N ASN A 49 10.20 -10.59 -5.33
CA ASN A 49 10.81 -9.78 -6.38
C ASN A 49 10.15 -8.39 -6.43
N GLY A 50 10.77 -7.42 -5.76
CA GLY A 50 10.30 -6.03 -5.69
C GLY A 50 10.21 -5.33 -7.06
N MET A 51 11.04 -5.73 -8.03
CA MET A 51 11.00 -5.21 -9.39
C MET A 51 9.82 -5.79 -10.19
N LEU A 52 9.56 -7.09 -10.06
CA LEU A 52 8.43 -7.78 -10.70
C LEU A 52 7.08 -7.23 -10.19
N THR A 53 7.00 -6.92 -8.90
CA THR A 53 5.77 -6.48 -8.23
C THR A 53 5.58 -4.96 -8.21
N LEU A 54 6.55 -4.21 -8.71
CA LEU A 54 6.65 -2.75 -8.58
C LEU A 54 5.38 -2.00 -9.02
N GLY A 55 4.81 -2.39 -10.16
CA GLY A 55 3.61 -1.74 -10.71
C GLY A 55 2.42 -1.80 -9.75
N GLU A 56 2.13 -3.00 -9.26
CA GLU A 56 1.03 -3.27 -8.34
C GLU A 56 1.29 -2.67 -6.96
N ASN A 57 2.54 -2.73 -6.47
CA ASN A 57 2.88 -2.13 -5.18
C ASN A 57 2.71 -0.60 -5.19
N ILE A 58 3.12 0.07 -6.29
CA ILE A 58 2.88 1.51 -6.46
C ILE A 58 1.38 1.81 -6.55
N ALA A 59 0.61 0.96 -7.26
CA ALA A 59 -0.84 1.12 -7.36
C ALA A 59 -1.53 0.97 -6.00
N ASP A 60 -1.17 -0.03 -5.19
CA ASP A 60 -1.74 -0.24 -3.85
C ASP A 60 -1.48 0.95 -2.92
N ASN A 61 -0.23 1.42 -2.90
CA ASN A 61 0.18 2.54 -2.04
C ASN A 61 -0.49 3.84 -2.47
N GLY A 62 -0.55 4.11 -3.77
CA GLY A 62 -1.25 5.25 -4.33
C GLY A 62 -2.75 5.17 -4.04
N GLY A 63 -3.38 4.02 -4.29
CA GLY A 63 -4.81 3.80 -4.09
C GLY A 63 -5.25 4.10 -2.68
N ILE A 64 -4.64 3.45 -1.67
CA ILE A 64 -5.04 3.65 -0.27
C ILE A 64 -4.72 5.05 0.24
N LYS A 65 -3.59 5.65 -0.16
CA LYS A 65 -3.27 7.04 0.16
C LYS A 65 -4.36 7.99 -0.34
N GLN A 66 -4.79 7.84 -1.60
CA GLN A 66 -5.81 8.71 -2.20
C GLN A 66 -7.20 8.41 -1.62
N SER A 67 -7.56 7.14 -1.39
CA SER A 67 -8.82 6.75 -0.74
C SER A 67 -8.95 7.33 0.67
N PHE A 68 -7.89 7.26 1.49
CA PHE A 68 -7.92 7.83 2.84
C PHE A 68 -8.05 9.34 2.82
N ARG A 69 -7.34 10.03 1.91
CA ARG A 69 -7.49 11.48 1.69
C ARG A 69 -8.91 11.86 1.29
N ALA A 70 -9.52 11.11 0.37
CA ALA A 70 -10.90 11.33 -0.06
C ALA A 70 -11.89 11.14 1.10
N TYR A 71 -11.73 10.06 1.87
CA TYR A 71 -12.52 9.80 3.06
C TYR A 71 -12.42 10.93 4.09
N ARG A 72 -11.20 11.36 4.48
CA ARG A 72 -11.03 12.47 5.44
C ARG A 72 -11.57 13.79 4.90
N LYS A 73 -11.48 14.03 3.59
CA LYS A 73 -12.10 15.21 2.94
C LYS A 73 -13.63 15.16 3.03
N TYR A 74 -14.22 14.00 2.79
CA TYR A 74 -15.67 13.80 2.92
C TYR A 74 -16.14 14.05 4.36
N ILE A 75 -15.47 13.45 5.35
CA ILE A 75 -15.79 13.66 6.77
C ILE A 75 -15.70 15.14 7.16
N LYS A 76 -14.68 15.86 6.67
CA LYS A 76 -14.57 17.31 6.90
C LYS A 76 -15.74 18.11 6.31
N GLN A 77 -16.33 17.65 5.21
CA GLN A 77 -17.47 18.33 4.56
C GLN A 77 -18.79 18.08 5.28
N ILE A 78 -19.03 16.84 5.74
CA ILE A 78 -20.28 16.47 6.41
C ILE A 78 -20.26 16.71 7.92
N GLY A 79 -19.08 17.02 8.48
CA GLY A 79 -18.84 17.03 9.92
C GLY A 79 -18.50 15.63 10.44
N GLU A 80 -17.72 15.55 11.52
CA GLU A 80 -17.44 14.26 12.16
C GLU A 80 -18.78 13.64 12.63
N PRO A 81 -19.15 12.45 12.11
CA PRO A 81 -20.39 11.81 12.51
C PRO A 81 -20.33 11.50 14.00
N ASP A 82 -21.48 11.64 14.67
CA ASP A 82 -21.61 11.24 16.07
C ASP A 82 -21.29 9.74 16.20
N HIS A 83 -20.11 9.45 16.74
CA HIS A 83 -19.61 8.08 16.90
C HIS A 83 -20.58 7.21 17.70
N SER A 84 -21.37 7.79 18.61
CA SER A 84 -22.36 7.03 19.40
C SER A 84 -23.53 6.51 18.56
N LYS A 85 -23.78 7.06 17.36
CA LYS A 85 -24.92 6.71 16.51
C LYS A 85 -24.60 5.67 15.43
N PHE A 86 -23.33 5.46 15.11
CA PHE A 86 -22.89 4.59 14.02
C PHE A 86 -21.89 3.52 14.47
N GLN A 87 -21.79 3.26 15.77
CA GLN A 87 -20.96 2.19 16.29
C GLN A 87 -21.53 0.83 15.88
N LEU A 88 -20.72 0.08 15.14
CA LEU A 88 -20.93 -1.35 14.96
C LEU A 88 -20.68 -2.01 16.34
N PRO A 89 -21.68 -2.71 16.92
CA PRO A 89 -21.67 -3.10 18.34
C PRO A 89 -20.39 -3.83 18.80
N GLU A 90 -19.84 -4.68 17.93
CA GLU A 90 -18.68 -5.54 18.23
C GLU A 90 -17.31 -4.89 17.98
N ILE A 91 -17.26 -3.70 17.37
CA ILE A 91 -16.02 -2.97 17.06
C ILE A 91 -16.06 -1.53 17.56
N SER A 92 -16.90 -1.26 18.57
CA SER A 92 -17.11 0.05 19.17
C SER A 92 -15.84 0.67 19.80
N ASN A 93 -14.81 -0.15 20.05
CA ASN A 93 -13.51 0.25 20.53
C ASN A 93 -12.59 0.84 19.44
N PHE A 94 -12.96 0.76 18.15
CA PHE A 94 -12.18 1.33 17.05
C PHE A 94 -12.75 2.67 16.59
N THR A 95 -11.85 3.60 16.27
CA THR A 95 -12.21 4.86 15.59
C THR A 95 -12.54 4.61 14.13
N ASN A 96 -13.23 5.54 13.47
CA ASN A 96 -13.58 5.40 12.04
C ASN A 96 -12.33 5.32 11.14
N ASP A 97 -11.24 6.02 11.52
CA ASP A 97 -9.96 5.93 10.82
C ASP A 97 -9.33 4.54 10.99
N GLN A 98 -9.40 3.94 12.18
CA GLN A 98 -8.97 2.56 12.39
C GLN A 98 -9.84 1.57 11.60
N ILE A 99 -11.16 1.76 11.58
CA ILE A 99 -12.11 0.94 10.81
C ILE A 99 -11.81 1.03 9.31
N PHE A 100 -11.45 2.20 8.78
CA PHE A 100 -11.02 2.35 7.38
C PHE A 100 -9.86 1.41 7.05
N PHE A 101 -8.80 1.42 7.89
CA PHE A 101 -7.63 0.58 7.66
C PHE A 101 -7.90 -0.91 7.92
N LEU A 102 -8.75 -1.25 8.89
CA LEU A 102 -9.20 -2.62 9.12
C LEU A 102 -10.00 -3.15 7.93
N SER A 103 -10.93 -2.36 7.40
CA SER A 103 -11.71 -2.69 6.20
C SER A 103 -10.78 -2.94 5.01
N PHE A 104 -9.81 -2.05 4.78
CA PHE A 104 -8.76 -2.27 3.78
C PHE A 104 -8.02 -3.59 4.00
N ALA A 105 -7.52 -3.86 5.21
CA ALA A 105 -6.77 -5.08 5.49
C ALA A 105 -7.62 -6.35 5.29
N GLN A 106 -8.89 -6.31 5.67
CA GLN A 106 -9.83 -7.43 5.53
C GLN A 106 -10.09 -7.82 4.07
N THR A 107 -10.06 -6.86 3.13
CA THR A 107 -10.19 -7.18 1.69
C THR A 107 -9.11 -8.13 1.17
N TRP A 108 -7.98 -8.21 1.87
CA TRP A 108 -6.84 -9.06 1.52
C TRP A 108 -6.76 -10.34 2.35
N CYS A 109 -7.69 -10.58 3.28
CA CYS A 109 -7.73 -11.83 4.04
C CYS A 109 -7.84 -13.02 3.08
N SER A 110 -6.77 -13.82 3.03
CA SER A 110 -6.68 -14.98 2.15
C SER A 110 -5.70 -16.00 2.72
N HIS A 111 -5.94 -17.27 2.38
CA HIS A 111 -5.07 -18.37 2.72
C HIS A 111 -4.66 -19.11 1.46
N GLN A 112 -3.41 -19.59 1.43
CA GLN A 112 -2.84 -20.28 0.27
C GLN A 112 -1.96 -21.44 0.74
N THR A 113 -1.99 -22.55 0.01
CA THR A 113 -1.05 -23.65 0.23
C THR A 113 0.39 -23.21 -0.01
N LYS A 114 1.36 -23.84 0.65
CA LYS A 114 2.80 -23.53 0.48
C LYS A 114 3.23 -23.55 -1.00
N LYS A 115 2.81 -24.57 -1.76
CA LYS A 115 3.08 -24.67 -3.21
C LYS A 115 2.51 -23.49 -4.00
N SER A 116 1.29 -23.06 -3.68
CA SER A 116 0.67 -21.90 -4.32
C SER A 116 1.39 -20.59 -3.98
N GLN A 117 1.85 -20.43 -2.73
CA GLN A 117 2.61 -19.25 -2.32
C GLN A 117 3.95 -19.15 -3.06
N ILE A 118 4.69 -20.26 -3.18
CA ILE A 118 5.95 -20.33 -3.94
C ILE A 118 5.70 -19.96 -5.40
N LYS A 119 4.74 -20.61 -6.05
CA LYS A 119 4.38 -20.31 -7.45
C LYS A 119 4.04 -18.82 -7.60
N ARG A 120 3.24 -18.26 -6.69
CA ARG A 120 2.85 -16.85 -6.74
C ARG A 120 4.06 -15.92 -6.64
N ILE A 121 5.00 -16.16 -5.73
CA ILE A 121 6.21 -15.30 -5.63
C ILE A 121 7.01 -15.31 -6.93
N LEU A 122 7.15 -16.47 -7.56
CA LEU A 122 7.98 -16.62 -8.74
C LEU A 122 7.35 -16.02 -10.00
N THR A 123 6.00 -16.00 -10.09
CA THR A 123 5.32 -15.67 -11.35
C THR A 123 4.35 -14.49 -11.28
N SER A 124 3.88 -14.09 -10.10
CA SER A 124 2.84 -13.07 -9.95
C SER A 124 3.43 -11.66 -9.97
N LYS A 125 2.74 -10.76 -10.68
CA LYS A 125 2.98 -9.31 -10.58
C LYS A 125 2.40 -8.68 -9.31
N HIS A 126 1.49 -9.39 -8.64
CA HIS A 126 0.95 -8.95 -7.36
C HIS A 126 1.71 -9.58 -6.21
N SER A 127 2.12 -8.75 -5.24
CA SER A 127 2.63 -9.22 -3.96
C SER A 127 1.63 -10.15 -3.25
N PRO A 128 2.10 -11.10 -2.41
CA PRO A 128 1.23 -11.85 -1.52
C PRO A 128 0.41 -10.92 -0.61
N ALA A 129 -0.80 -11.34 -0.25
CA ALA A 129 -1.79 -10.49 0.41
C ALA A 129 -1.28 -9.82 1.70
N LYS A 130 -0.56 -10.56 2.55
CA LYS A 130 0.08 -10.03 3.76
C LYS A 130 0.96 -8.80 3.48
N TYR A 131 1.72 -8.81 2.39
CA TYR A 131 2.61 -7.70 2.03
C TYR A 131 1.90 -6.58 1.28
N ARG A 132 0.76 -6.86 0.61
CA ARG A 132 -0.13 -5.81 0.10
C ARG A 132 -0.76 -5.00 1.23
N VAL A 133 -1.03 -5.63 2.37
CA VAL A 133 -1.48 -4.92 3.58
C VAL A 133 -0.31 -4.23 4.27
N ASN A 134 0.65 -5.01 4.79
CA ASN A 134 1.69 -4.46 5.65
C ASN A 134 2.59 -3.47 4.91
N GLY A 135 2.95 -3.75 3.65
CA GLY A 135 3.80 -2.86 2.86
C GLY A 135 3.14 -1.51 2.58
N VAL A 136 1.83 -1.49 2.35
CA VAL A 136 1.07 -0.24 2.19
C VAL A 136 0.97 0.52 3.50
N LEU A 137 0.57 -0.16 4.58
CA LEU A 137 0.37 0.46 5.89
C LEU A 137 1.69 1.00 6.49
N SER A 138 2.82 0.33 6.28
CA SER A 138 4.15 0.82 6.67
C SER A 138 4.53 2.14 5.99
N ASN A 139 3.97 2.44 4.82
CA ASN A 139 4.27 3.68 4.09
C ASN A 139 3.29 4.83 4.42
N LEU A 140 2.22 4.58 5.18
CA LEU A 140 1.16 5.54 5.47
C LEU A 140 1.30 6.11 6.90
N PRO A 141 1.74 7.37 7.08
CA PRO A 141 1.76 8.03 8.39
C PRO A 141 0.45 7.98 9.13
N GLU A 142 -0.62 8.13 8.39
CA GLU A 142 -1.97 8.21 8.90
C GLU A 142 -2.37 6.90 9.58
N PHE A 143 -1.91 5.74 9.05
CA PHE A 143 -2.09 4.45 9.71
C PHE A 143 -1.31 4.39 11.03
N SER A 144 -0.01 4.71 11.00
CA SER A 144 0.82 4.66 12.21
C SER A 144 0.28 5.57 13.31
N LYS A 145 -0.30 6.72 12.94
CA LYS A 145 -0.98 7.64 13.85
C LYS A 145 -2.29 7.06 14.38
N ALA A 146 -3.14 6.49 13.52
CA ALA A 146 -4.44 5.96 13.93
C ALA A 146 -4.33 4.78 14.91
N PHE A 147 -3.22 4.05 14.89
CA PHE A 147 -2.96 2.89 15.77
C PHE A 147 -1.83 3.14 16.79
N ASP A 148 -1.37 4.38 16.95
CA ASP A 148 -0.28 4.74 17.86
C ASP A 148 0.94 3.81 17.76
N CYS A 149 1.33 3.48 16.53
CA CYS A 149 2.44 2.57 16.26
C CYS A 149 3.78 3.18 16.74
N PRO A 150 4.58 2.49 17.56
CA PRO A 150 5.87 2.99 18.02
C PRO A 150 6.82 3.31 16.86
N SER A 151 7.62 4.36 16.99
CA SER A 151 8.61 4.73 15.98
C SER A 151 9.63 3.60 15.77
N GLY A 152 9.90 3.23 14.52
CA GLY A 152 10.79 2.12 14.18
C GLY A 152 10.16 0.73 14.24
N SER A 153 8.89 0.62 14.67
CA SER A 153 8.16 -0.65 14.57
C SER A 153 7.92 -1.06 13.10
N LEU A 154 7.56 -2.33 12.88
CA LEU A 154 7.36 -2.91 11.56
C LEU A 154 6.41 -2.08 10.66
N LEU A 155 5.34 -1.53 11.25
CA LEU A 155 4.34 -0.72 10.55
C LEU A 155 4.51 0.79 10.79
N ASN A 156 5.64 1.21 11.35
CA ASN A 156 6.05 2.61 11.45
C ASN A 156 7.57 2.76 11.24
N PRO A 157 8.10 2.36 10.07
CA PRO A 157 9.51 2.50 9.76
C PRO A 157 9.89 3.97 9.56
N GLN A 158 11.17 4.29 9.79
CA GLN A 158 11.72 5.63 9.56
C GLN A 158 11.71 6.02 8.07
N LYS A 159 12.08 5.07 7.19
CA LYS A 159 12.04 5.25 5.74
C LYS A 159 10.70 4.78 5.20
N ARG A 160 10.00 5.65 4.48
CA ARG A 160 8.71 5.35 3.82
C ARG A 160 8.79 5.66 2.35
N CYS A 161 8.16 4.82 1.55
CA CYS A 161 8.12 4.97 0.10
C CYS A 161 6.84 5.69 -0.33
N SER A 162 6.96 6.68 -1.22
CA SER A 162 5.80 7.38 -1.80
C SER A 162 6.12 7.91 -3.20
N VAL A 163 5.25 7.56 -4.14
CA VAL A 163 5.26 8.07 -5.53
C VAL A 163 4.09 9.01 -5.73
N TRP A 164 2.87 8.47 -5.86
CA TRP A 164 1.61 9.21 -6.01
C TRP A 164 1.06 9.69 -4.66
#